data_AF-A0A521M947-F1
#
_entry.id   AF-A0A521M947-F1
#
_cell.length_a   1.000
_cell.length_b   1.000
_cell.length_c   1.000
_cell.angle_alpha   90.00
_cell.angle_beta   90.00
_cell.angle_gamma   90.00
#
_symmetry.space_group_name_H-M   'P 1'
#
loop_
_entity.id
_entity.type
_entity.pdbx_description
1 polymer ?
#
loop_
_entity_poly.entity_id
_entity_poly.type
_entity_poly.pdbx_seq_one_letter_code
_entity_poly.pdbx_strand_id
1 'polypeptide(L)'
;MFPKSALAAVLVAVAAPVAAQAPPTNFTCAGSEPFWSLAINREGARFDSPNEELLKGGSAFVGRMSAVANHKPLTYAWRGRSTGNTDLVALLMPQQCMQPNGEAAPYRVWISLPDGAAVTGCCR
;
A
#
# COMPACT_ATOMS: atom_id res chain seq x y z
N MET A 1 36.82 -58.67 15.91
CA MET A 1 36.37 -57.61 16.84
C MET A 1 36.46 -56.30 16.07
N PHE A 2 35.34 -55.76 15.58
CA PHE A 2 35.30 -54.57 14.72
C PHE A 2 34.52 -53.44 15.42
N PRO A 3 34.98 -52.17 15.41
CA PRO A 3 34.10 -51.02 15.57
C PRO A 3 33.94 -50.31 14.21
N LYS A 4 32.74 -50.34 13.63
CA LYS A 4 31.64 -49.35 13.75
C LYS A 4 31.93 -48.05 13.00
N SER A 5 31.61 -48.06 11.71
CA SER A 5 31.48 -46.88 10.85
C SER A 5 30.34 -45.97 11.34
N ALA A 6 30.63 -44.70 11.55
CA ALA A 6 29.63 -43.67 11.83
C ALA A 6 29.07 -43.11 10.51
N LEU A 7 27.77 -43.26 10.29
CA LEU A 7 27.07 -42.61 9.18
C LEU A 7 26.76 -41.15 9.57
N ALA A 8 27.27 -40.21 8.78
CA ALA A 8 26.88 -38.81 8.83
C ALA A 8 25.58 -38.60 8.04
N ALA A 9 24.53 -38.13 8.71
CA ALA A 9 23.26 -37.79 8.06
C ALA A 9 23.30 -36.33 7.56
N VAL A 10 23.19 -36.15 6.25
CA VAL A 10 23.05 -34.82 5.62
C VAL A 10 21.56 -34.43 5.66
N LEU A 11 21.23 -33.39 6.43
CA LEU A 11 19.90 -32.79 6.46
C LEU A 11 19.75 -31.84 5.27
N VAL A 12 19.00 -32.27 4.26
CA VAL A 12 18.58 -31.40 3.14
C VAL A 12 17.38 -30.58 3.62
N ALA A 13 17.59 -29.28 3.87
CA ALA A 13 16.50 -28.36 4.17
C ALA A 13 15.74 -28.01 2.87
N VAL A 14 14.51 -28.52 2.74
CA VAL A 14 13.61 -28.17 1.63
C VAL A 14 13.00 -26.81 1.92
N ALA A 15 13.44 -25.76 1.21
CA ALA A 15 12.83 -24.45 1.29
C ALA A 15 11.45 -24.49 0.62
N ALA A 16 10.38 -24.41 1.42
CA ALA A 16 9.02 -24.29 0.89
C ALA A 16 8.86 -22.94 0.17
N PRO A 17 8.21 -22.89 -1.01
CA PRO A 17 7.94 -21.65 -1.70
C PRO A 17 7.02 -20.79 -0.81
N VAL A 18 7.50 -19.59 -0.46
CA VAL A 18 6.67 -18.60 0.23
C VAL A 18 5.59 -18.17 -0.75
N ALA A 19 4.35 -18.59 -0.51
CA ALA A 19 3.20 -18.14 -1.30
C ALA A 19 3.13 -16.60 -1.20
N ALA A 20 3.28 -15.92 -2.35
CA ALA A 20 3.10 -14.48 -2.43
C ALA A 20 1.64 -14.17 -2.06
N GLN A 21 1.43 -13.57 -0.88
CA GLN A 21 0.11 -13.13 -0.46
C GLN A 21 -0.40 -12.08 -1.44
N ALA A 22 -1.62 -12.25 -1.95
CA ALA A 22 -2.24 -11.25 -2.81
C ALA A 22 -2.35 -9.92 -2.04
N PRO A 23 -2.04 -8.77 -2.67
CA PRO A 23 -2.12 -7.49 -1.99
C PRO A 23 -3.56 -7.20 -1.55
N PRO A 24 -3.77 -6.53 -0.39
CA PRO A 24 -5.10 -6.10 0.01
C PRO A 24 -5.71 -5.21 -1.08
N THR A 25 -6.99 -5.44 -1.37
CA THR A 25 -7.67 -4.73 -2.46
C THR A 25 -8.52 -3.56 -2.01
N ASN A 26 -8.71 -3.38 -0.70
CA ASN A 26 -9.55 -2.32 -0.14
C ASN A 26 -8.76 -1.54 0.89
N PHE A 27 -8.77 -0.22 0.77
CA PHE A 27 -8.22 0.70 1.78
C PHE A 27 -9.09 1.93 1.89
N THR A 28 -9.27 2.41 3.12
CA THR A 28 -9.88 3.72 3.38
C THR A 28 -8.86 4.59 4.08
N CYS A 29 -8.47 5.67 3.42
CA CYS A 29 -7.45 6.60 3.88
C CYS A 29 -8.02 7.99 4.15
N ALA A 30 -7.44 8.70 5.12
CA ALA A 30 -7.75 10.10 5.38
C ALA A 30 -6.52 10.85 5.93
N GLY A 31 -6.47 12.16 5.67
CA GLY A 31 -5.48 13.07 6.22
C GLY A 31 -6.12 14.31 6.84
N SER A 32 -5.43 14.90 7.81
CA SER A 32 -5.78 16.17 8.44
C SER A 32 -4.98 17.31 7.81
N GLU A 33 -5.69 18.31 7.31
CA GLU A 33 -5.21 19.61 6.82
C GLU A 33 -4.22 19.61 5.63
N PRO A 34 -4.66 20.03 4.42
CA PRO A 34 -6.07 20.16 4.05
C PRO A 34 -6.79 18.81 4.24
N PHE A 35 -8.06 18.82 4.65
CA PHE A 35 -8.80 17.56 4.83
C PHE A 35 -8.97 16.84 3.48
N TRP A 36 -8.83 15.52 3.48
CA TRP A 36 -9.07 14.69 2.30
C TRP A 36 -9.32 13.24 2.70
N SER A 37 -9.92 12.48 1.79
CA SER A 37 -10.06 11.02 1.88
C SER A 37 -9.71 10.34 0.55
N LEU A 38 -9.27 9.09 0.64
CA LEU A 38 -9.06 8.20 -0.50
C LEU A 38 -9.66 6.84 -0.17
N ALA A 39 -10.65 6.40 -0.96
CA ALA A 39 -11.19 5.05 -0.89
C ALA A 39 -10.69 4.25 -2.09
N ILE A 40 -9.97 3.16 -1.84
CA ILE A 40 -9.45 2.23 -2.85
C ILE A 40 -10.25 0.93 -2.78
N ASN A 41 -10.66 0.39 -3.93
CA ASN A 41 -11.26 -0.93 -4.06
C ASN A 41 -10.74 -1.64 -5.34
N ARG A 42 -11.38 -2.74 -5.74
CA ARG A 42 -11.00 -3.50 -6.96
C ARG A 42 -11.28 -2.78 -8.27
N GLU A 43 -12.25 -1.87 -8.29
CA GLU A 43 -12.71 -1.15 -9.47
C GLU A 43 -11.89 0.13 -9.71
N GLY A 44 -11.37 0.72 -8.64
CA GLY A 44 -10.56 1.93 -8.73
C GLY A 44 -10.36 2.61 -7.38
N ALA A 45 -10.22 3.94 -7.44
CA ALA A 45 -10.17 4.76 -6.25
C ALA A 45 -10.99 6.05 -6.41
N ARG A 46 -11.54 6.52 -5.30
CA ARG A 46 -12.23 7.80 -5.16
C ARG A 46 -11.44 8.70 -4.20
N PHE A 47 -11.03 9.87 -4.67
CA PHE A 47 -10.38 10.91 -3.86
C PHE A 47 -11.35 12.08 -3.68
N ASP A 48 -11.57 12.49 -2.43
CA ASP A 48 -12.46 13.59 -2.09
C ASP A 48 -11.76 14.57 -1.13
N SER A 49 -12.08 15.86 -1.27
CA SER A 49 -11.58 16.92 -0.41
C SER A 49 -12.53 18.12 -0.46
N PRO A 50 -12.75 18.84 0.66
CA PRO A 50 -13.36 20.17 0.63
C PRO A 50 -12.45 21.24 -0.01
N ASN A 51 -11.15 20.96 -0.20
CA ASN A 51 -10.25 21.86 -0.90
C ASN A 51 -10.24 21.53 -2.40
N GLU A 52 -10.85 22.41 -3.21
CA GLU A 52 -10.92 22.27 -4.67
C GLU A 52 -9.54 22.19 -5.33
N GLU A 53 -8.49 22.75 -4.73
CA GLU A 53 -7.15 22.68 -5.28
C GLU A 53 -6.60 21.26 -5.32
N LEU A 54 -6.94 20.42 -4.34
CA LEU A 54 -6.54 19.01 -4.33
C LEU A 54 -7.33 18.18 -5.36
N LEU A 55 -8.43 18.71 -5.90
CA LEU A 55 -9.30 18.03 -6.86
C LEU A 55 -8.99 18.40 -8.32
N LYS A 56 -8.01 19.26 -8.60
CA LYS A 56 -7.64 19.68 -9.96
C LYS A 56 -7.31 18.52 -10.90
N GLY A 57 -6.90 17.36 -10.36
CA GLY A 57 -6.64 16.12 -11.10
C GLY A 57 -7.84 15.18 -11.27
N GLY A 58 -9.01 15.54 -10.74
CA GLY A 58 -10.21 14.72 -10.67
C GLY A 58 -10.34 13.91 -9.38
N SER A 59 -11.50 13.28 -9.22
CA SER A 59 -11.88 12.57 -8.00
C SER A 59 -12.05 11.06 -8.19
N ALA A 60 -12.13 10.56 -9.43
CA ALA A 60 -12.33 9.15 -9.74
C ALA A 60 -11.19 8.65 -10.62
N PHE A 61 -10.62 7.51 -10.23
CA PHE A 61 -9.42 6.96 -10.85
C PHE A 61 -9.58 5.46 -11.07
N VAL A 62 -9.18 4.98 -12.25
CA VAL A 62 -9.11 3.55 -12.55
C VAL A 62 -7.67 3.10 -12.43
N GLY A 63 -7.42 2.04 -11.66
CA GLY A 63 -6.06 1.68 -11.27
C GLY A 63 -5.94 0.30 -10.63
N ARG A 64 -4.74 -0.01 -10.14
CA ARG A 64 -4.45 -1.31 -9.53
C ARG A 64 -3.47 -1.19 -8.37
N MET A 65 -3.63 -2.11 -7.42
CA MET A 65 -2.68 -2.34 -6.33
C MET A 65 -1.53 -3.24 -6.80
N SER A 66 -0.34 -2.99 -6.28
CA SER A 66 0.84 -3.83 -6.48
C SER A 66 1.71 -3.81 -5.22
N ALA A 67 2.42 -4.91 -4.97
CA ALA A 67 3.48 -4.89 -3.96
C ALA A 67 4.70 -4.12 -4.49
N VAL A 68 5.31 -3.30 -3.66
CA VAL A 68 6.58 -2.63 -4.00
C VAL A 68 7.70 -3.65 -3.84
N ALA A 69 8.32 -4.02 -4.97
CA ALA A 69 9.40 -5.00 -4.99
C ALA A 69 10.57 -4.55 -4.10
N ASN A 70 11.18 -5.50 -3.39
CA ASN A 70 12.37 -5.30 -2.56
C ASN A 70 12.22 -4.30 -1.40
N HIS A 71 10.99 -3.88 -1.05
CA HIS A 71 10.75 -3.05 0.12
C HIS A 71 10.33 -3.90 1.32
N LYS A 72 11.00 -3.73 2.46
CA LYS A 72 10.65 -4.34 3.74
C LYS A 72 10.50 -3.24 4.79
N PRO A 73 9.42 -3.24 5.60
CA PRO A 73 8.28 -4.16 5.58
C PRO A 73 7.46 -4.07 4.28
N LEU A 74 6.61 -5.07 4.01
CA LEU A 74 5.86 -5.19 2.75
C LEU A 74 4.97 -3.96 2.53
N THR A 75 5.32 -3.15 1.54
CA THR A 75 4.63 -1.92 1.17
C THR A 75 3.86 -2.13 -0.12
N TYR A 76 2.70 -1.48 -0.23
CA TYR A 76 1.87 -1.53 -1.42
C TYR A 76 1.87 -0.19 -2.14
N ALA A 77 1.80 -0.23 -3.46
CA ALA A 77 1.58 0.93 -4.30
C ALA A 77 0.28 0.72 -5.09
N TRP A 78 -0.64 1.66 -4.94
CA TRP A 78 -1.77 1.81 -5.83
C TRP A 78 -1.47 2.90 -6.84
N ARG A 79 -1.69 2.62 -8.12
CA ARG A 79 -1.55 3.60 -9.21
C ARG A 79 -2.80 3.56 -10.07
N GLY A 80 -3.37 4.73 -10.33
CA GLY A 80 -4.51 4.84 -11.22
C GLY A 80 -4.58 6.19 -11.91
N ARG A 81 -5.38 6.25 -12.95
CA ARG A 81 -5.46 7.37 -13.88
C ARG A 81 -6.87 7.93 -13.94
N SER A 82 -6.96 9.25 -13.99
CA SER A 82 -8.17 10.01 -14.32
C SER A 82 -8.18 10.32 -15.82
N THR A 83 -9.26 10.88 -16.36
CA THR A 83 -9.39 11.20 -17.80
C THR A 83 -8.29 12.14 -18.35
N GLY A 84 -7.50 12.79 -17.48
CA GLY A 84 -6.45 13.77 -17.80
C GLY A 84 -5.01 13.28 -18.01
N ASN A 85 -4.76 11.98 -18.29
CA ASN A 85 -3.42 11.40 -18.56
C ASN A 85 -2.35 11.50 -17.45
N THR A 86 -2.67 12.05 -16.27
CA THR A 86 -1.80 12.03 -15.09
C THR A 86 -2.30 11.03 -14.05
N ASP A 87 -1.36 10.39 -13.35
CA ASP A 87 -1.65 9.31 -12.42
C ASP A 87 -1.74 9.84 -10.98
N LEU A 88 -2.68 9.31 -10.20
CA LEU A 88 -2.62 9.32 -8.74
C LEU A 88 -1.83 8.08 -8.30
N VAL A 89 -0.85 8.29 -7.42
CA VAL A 89 -0.04 7.21 -6.85
C VAL A 89 -0.13 7.25 -5.33
N ALA A 90 -0.62 6.17 -4.72
CA ALA A 90 -0.68 6.02 -3.27
C ALA A 90 0.28 4.92 -2.80
N LEU A 91 1.23 5.27 -1.93
CA LEU A 91 2.17 4.35 -1.30
C LEU A 91 1.71 4.03 0.12
N LEU A 92 1.29 2.80 0.37
CA LEU A 92 0.76 2.33 1.66
C LEU A 92 1.83 1.53 2.40
N MET A 93 2.33 2.09 3.49
CA MET A 93 3.40 1.52 4.29
C MET A 93 2.84 1.01 5.61
N PRO A 94 3.20 -0.21 6.05
CA PRO A 94 2.78 -0.73 7.34
C PRO A 94 3.52 0.03 8.44
N GLN A 95 2.88 1.08 8.92
CA GLN A 95 3.37 1.99 9.94
C GLN A 95 2.16 2.51 10.68
N GLN A 96 2.11 2.27 11.99
CA GLN A 96 1.04 2.80 12.82
C GLN A 96 1.03 4.33 12.73
N CYS A 97 -0.15 4.89 12.55
CA CYS A 97 -0.37 6.32 12.58
C CYS A 97 -1.70 6.65 13.25
N MET A 98 -1.84 7.87 13.75
CA MET A 98 -3.02 8.32 14.46
C MET A 98 -3.94 9.05 13.50
N GLN A 99 -5.21 8.64 13.41
CA GLN A 99 -6.21 9.34 12.63
C GLN A 99 -6.72 10.59 13.36
N PRO A 100 -7.33 11.55 12.65
CA PRO A 100 -7.91 12.75 13.26
C PRO A 100 -8.93 12.46 14.35
N ASN A 101 -9.62 11.31 14.30
CA ASN A 101 -10.57 10.87 15.31
C ASN A 101 -9.92 10.20 16.54
N GLY A 102 -8.58 10.18 16.63
CA GLY A 102 -7.83 9.59 17.74
C GLY A 102 -7.68 8.07 17.68
N GLU A 103 -8.15 7.41 16.62
CA GLU A 103 -7.98 5.98 16.45
C GLU A 103 -6.67 5.65 15.71
N ALA A 104 -5.97 4.59 16.13
CA ALA A 104 -4.80 4.11 15.43
C ALA A 104 -5.18 3.38 14.13
N ALA A 105 -4.43 3.64 13.07
CA ALA A 105 -4.53 2.95 11.80
C ALA A 105 -3.21 2.21 11.50
N PRO A 106 -3.25 1.00 10.90
CA PRO A 106 -2.06 0.18 10.71
C PRO A 106 -1.15 0.64 9.56
N TYR A 107 -1.65 1.51 8.67
CA TYR A 107 -0.88 2.00 7.52
C TYR A 107 -0.79 3.53 7.49
N ARG A 108 0.38 4.02 7.10
CA ARG A 108 0.59 5.39 6.64
C ARG A 108 0.55 5.40 5.12
N VAL A 109 -0.04 6.46 4.53
CA VAL A 109 -0.03 6.67 3.09
C VAL A 109 0.66 7.96 2.69
N TRP A 110 1.38 7.90 1.57
CA TRP A 110 1.83 9.04 0.79
C TRP A 110 1.12 9.01 -0.56
N ILE A 111 0.46 10.10 -0.92
CA ILE A 111 -0.27 10.23 -2.19
C ILE A 111 0.40 11.31 -3.01
N SER A 112 0.83 10.97 -4.22
CA SER A 112 1.12 11.94 -5.28
C SER A 112 -0.17 12.16 -6.06
N LEU A 113 -0.65 13.39 -6.07
CA LEU A 113 -1.80 13.83 -6.84
C LEU A 113 -1.40 14.13 -8.31
N PRO A 114 -2.37 14.16 -9.23
CA PRO A 114 -2.09 14.29 -10.66
C PRO A 114 -1.46 15.63 -11.07
N ASP A 115 -1.58 16.67 -10.24
CA ASP A 115 -0.94 17.98 -10.41
C ASP A 115 0.48 18.06 -9.82
N GLY A 116 0.97 16.96 -9.24
CA GLY A 116 2.27 16.87 -8.56
C GLY A 116 2.23 17.25 -7.08
N ALA A 117 1.10 17.71 -6.54
CA ALA A 117 0.95 17.91 -5.11
C ALA A 117 1.06 16.57 -4.37
N ALA A 118 1.52 16.61 -3.12
CA ALA A 118 1.63 15.42 -2.29
C ALA A 118 0.91 15.60 -0.96
N VAL A 119 0.15 14.59 -0.56
CA VAL A 119 -0.55 14.55 0.74
C VAL A 119 -0.23 13.27 1.49
N THR A 120 -0.29 13.33 2.82
CA THR A 120 0.00 12.18 3.69
C THR A 120 -1.09 11.97 4.72
N GLY A 121 -1.32 10.72 5.08
CA GLY A 121 -2.43 10.35 5.96
C GLY A 121 -2.33 8.93 6.48
N CYS A 122 -3.46 8.45 7.00
CA CYS A 122 -3.61 7.15 7.64
C CYS A 122 -4.63 6.29 6.90
N CYS A 123 -4.39 4.98 6.81
CA CYS A 123 -5.29 4.03 6.15
C CYS A 123 -5.60 2.80 7.00
N ARG A 124 -6.83 2.29 6.79
CA ARG A 124 -7.30 0.99 7.25
C ARG A 124 -7.52 0.05 6.07
#